data_AF-A0A316X636-F1
#
_entry.id   AF-A0A316X636-F1
#
_cell.length_a   1.000
_cell.length_b   1.000
_cell.length_c   1.000
_cell.angle_alpha   90.00
_cell.angle_beta   90.00
_cell.angle_gamma   90.00
#
_symmetry.space_group_name_H-M   'P 1'
#
loop_
_entity.id
_entity.type
_entity.pdbx_description
1 polymer ?
#
loop_
_entity_poly.entity_id
_entity_poly.type
_entity_poly.pdbx_seq_one_letter_code
_entity_poly.pdbx_strand_id
1 'polypeptide(L)'
;MDTLNQDGNNSETHNQTSAQDQMKAENKQKMEEMRAENEEKDKKEEGLLLAIDGAKIKFNAHMGTFKVLNDVPTTQDKLTGTIVEKQIPNFIFDDGFILTQPTEWQNFGTVKVQDNKVLLKQSFLPGIGAIPGTPPETGKVEFVNSGQVNVPESIDAKGAPIPSVPIVVSIGRVIRGNPYVGRNATSVAGLPDSVPLNKTYEVEVTVTGAGSVNLSIKNSSADNGDASITPSTITTTTTVIVKGTAMTKPGHGGQLMIEAKVGSDIKATSQGFSVCCHPINYTDTYVGEVNTSSRLGVIVQDGWSSDNGVFADLKEIEIKEVVDYVGRNDNPPFPARGGPANNSGYLAGDQLTQDTHSMGRASITLGTAGISEANQLCIYKCKCCGAVDIVHPNSGFKRIHEVFNTGTVSIPQWKHRTRKIGAAVTIGGFITGAGNANVTSQDHSLP
;
A
#
# COMPACT_ATOMS: atom_id res chain seq x y z
N MET A 1 -17.29 -9.15 68.15
CA MET A 1 -16.08 -8.30 68.25
C MET A 1 -14.89 -9.04 67.63
N ASP A 2 -14.50 -8.91 66.35
CA ASP A 2 -15.15 -8.53 65.07
C ASP A 2 -14.03 -8.50 63.99
N THR A 3 -14.21 -8.71 62.67
CA THR A 3 -15.33 -8.97 61.72
C THR A 3 -14.79 -9.95 60.63
N LEU A 4 -15.47 -10.49 59.59
CA LEU A 4 -16.83 -10.45 59.01
C LEU A 4 -17.05 -11.74 58.16
N ASN A 5 -18.28 -12.01 57.69
CA ASN A 5 -18.57 -12.88 56.53
C ASN A 5 -18.83 -12.01 55.28
N GLN A 6 -18.52 -12.50 54.08
CA GLN A 6 -19.22 -12.01 52.87
C GLN A 6 -19.21 -13.03 51.72
N ASP A 7 -20.40 -13.38 51.24
CA ASP A 7 -20.62 -14.08 49.98
C ASP A 7 -20.29 -13.16 48.78
N GLY A 8 -19.75 -13.74 47.71
CA GLY A 8 -19.34 -13.02 46.51
C GLY A 8 -19.79 -13.75 45.23
N ASN A 9 -20.96 -13.37 44.73
CA ASN A 9 -21.53 -13.81 43.46
C ASN A 9 -20.70 -13.30 42.26
N ASN A 10 -20.47 -14.14 41.23
CA ASN A 10 -20.73 -13.76 39.84
C ASN A 10 -20.62 -14.91 38.83
N SER A 11 -21.54 -14.91 37.86
CA SER A 11 -21.66 -15.87 36.77
C SER A 11 -21.08 -15.30 35.47
N GLU A 12 -19.94 -15.83 35.00
CA GLU A 12 -19.42 -15.55 33.65
C GLU A 12 -18.86 -16.82 33.00
N THR A 13 -19.71 -17.65 32.38
CA THR A 13 -19.23 -18.75 31.51
C THR A 13 -20.21 -19.16 30.40
N HIS A 14 -21.24 -18.36 30.12
CA HIS A 14 -22.32 -18.76 29.19
C HIS A 14 -22.41 -17.98 27.85
N ASN A 15 -21.48 -17.06 27.56
CA ASN A 15 -21.55 -16.17 26.39
C ASN A 15 -20.41 -16.30 25.36
N GLN A 16 -19.46 -17.23 25.52
CA GLN A 16 -18.39 -17.43 24.52
C GLN A 16 -18.71 -18.49 23.45
N THR A 17 -19.56 -19.47 23.74
CA THR A 17 -19.87 -20.59 22.82
C THR A 17 -20.73 -20.16 21.63
N SER A 18 -21.74 -19.32 21.88
CA SER A 18 -22.72 -18.88 20.87
C SER A 18 -22.08 -18.14 19.70
N ALA A 19 -21.11 -17.25 19.98
CA ALA A 19 -20.44 -16.45 18.95
C ALA A 19 -19.56 -17.30 18.01
N GLN A 20 -18.85 -18.31 18.55
CA GLN A 20 -18.03 -19.20 17.71
C GLN A 20 -18.88 -20.11 16.83
N ASP A 21 -20.03 -20.58 17.32
CA ASP A 21 -20.93 -21.42 16.53
C ASP A 21 -21.71 -20.61 15.48
N GLN A 22 -22.06 -19.34 15.75
CA GLN A 22 -22.55 -18.40 14.73
C GLN A 22 -21.51 -18.16 13.64
N MET A 23 -20.26 -17.82 13.98
CA MET A 23 -19.21 -17.60 12.98
C MET A 23 -18.93 -18.85 12.13
N LYS A 24 -19.03 -20.06 12.70
CA LYS A 24 -18.92 -21.31 11.93
C LYS A 24 -20.10 -21.52 10.97
N ALA A 25 -21.32 -21.24 11.41
CA ALA A 25 -22.51 -21.35 10.56
C ALA A 25 -22.46 -20.36 9.38
N GLU A 26 -22.15 -19.08 9.65
CA GLU A 26 -22.03 -18.04 8.62
C GLU A 26 -20.90 -18.34 7.63
N ASN A 27 -19.75 -18.82 8.09
CA ASN A 27 -18.65 -19.22 7.21
C ASN A 27 -19.01 -20.45 6.36
N LYS A 28 -19.74 -21.43 6.91
CA LYS A 28 -20.22 -22.57 6.12
C LYS A 28 -21.17 -22.14 5.01
N GLN A 29 -22.11 -21.25 5.32
CA GLN A 29 -23.09 -20.74 4.37
C GLN A 29 -22.42 -19.96 3.22
N LYS A 30 -21.44 -19.09 3.53
CA LYS A 30 -20.63 -18.40 2.51
C LYS A 30 -19.81 -19.35 1.63
N MET A 31 -19.32 -20.46 2.16
CA MET A 31 -18.59 -21.46 1.37
C MET A 31 -19.52 -22.28 0.46
N GLU A 32 -20.77 -22.52 0.87
CA GLU A 32 -21.79 -23.18 0.04
C GLU A 32 -22.27 -22.25 -1.10
N GLU A 33 -22.47 -20.95 -0.82
CA GLU A 33 -22.77 -19.93 -1.84
C GLU A 33 -21.63 -19.79 -2.86
N MET A 34 -20.39 -19.66 -2.39
CA MET A 34 -19.20 -19.58 -3.25
C MET A 34 -19.02 -20.83 -4.12
N ARG A 35 -19.35 -22.02 -3.58
CA ARG A 35 -19.34 -23.27 -4.34
C ARG A 35 -20.43 -23.28 -5.43
N ALA A 36 -21.65 -22.84 -5.13
CA ALA A 36 -22.72 -22.74 -6.11
C ALA A 36 -22.39 -21.72 -7.22
N GLU A 37 -21.80 -20.57 -6.86
CA GLU A 37 -21.36 -19.55 -7.82
C GLU A 37 -20.24 -20.08 -8.74
N ASN A 38 -19.30 -20.86 -8.20
CA ASN A 38 -18.26 -21.52 -9.00
C ASN A 38 -18.85 -22.63 -9.88
N GLU A 39 -19.76 -23.47 -9.37
CA GLU A 39 -20.45 -24.48 -10.17
C GLU A 39 -21.35 -23.88 -11.28
N GLU A 40 -21.81 -22.63 -11.15
CA GLU A 40 -22.43 -21.88 -12.27
C GLU A 40 -21.40 -21.32 -13.26
N LYS A 41 -20.27 -20.79 -12.78
CA LYS A 41 -19.16 -20.32 -13.64
C LYS A 41 -18.60 -21.47 -14.48
N ASP A 42 -18.32 -22.62 -13.87
CA ASP A 42 -17.82 -23.81 -14.55
C ASP A 42 -18.79 -24.28 -15.65
N LYS A 43 -20.11 -24.31 -15.37
CA LYS A 43 -21.14 -24.64 -16.38
C LYS A 43 -21.20 -23.62 -17.51
N LYS A 44 -21.00 -22.33 -17.20
CA LYS A 44 -20.98 -21.24 -18.17
C LYS A 44 -19.74 -21.29 -19.07
N GLU A 45 -18.58 -21.62 -18.50
CA GLU A 45 -17.33 -21.85 -19.25
C GLU A 45 -17.43 -23.12 -20.11
N GLU A 46 -17.97 -24.22 -19.57
CA GLU A 46 -18.18 -25.45 -20.33
C GLU A 46 -19.19 -25.26 -21.48
N GLY A 47 -20.22 -24.42 -21.29
CA GLY A 47 -21.17 -24.03 -22.32
C GLY A 47 -20.55 -23.20 -23.47
N LEU A 48 -19.39 -22.55 -23.23
CA LEU A 48 -18.66 -21.76 -24.21
C LEU A 48 -17.59 -22.56 -24.99
N LEU A 49 -17.41 -23.85 -24.69
CA LEU A 49 -16.52 -24.73 -25.45
C LEU A 49 -16.99 -24.86 -26.91
N LEU A 50 -16.05 -24.80 -27.86
CA LEU A 50 -16.34 -24.89 -29.31
C LEU A 50 -16.77 -26.32 -29.68
N ALA A 51 -17.91 -26.46 -30.35
CA ALA A 51 -18.31 -27.75 -30.90
C ALA A 51 -17.47 -28.06 -32.15
N ILE A 52 -16.72 -29.17 -32.12
CA ILE A 52 -15.82 -29.59 -33.21
C ILE A 52 -16.27 -30.92 -33.82
N ASP A 53 -15.64 -31.31 -34.93
CA ASP A 53 -15.91 -32.59 -35.60
C ASP A 53 -15.76 -33.79 -34.63
N GLY A 54 -16.72 -34.71 -34.70
CA GLY A 54 -16.81 -35.85 -33.77
C GLY A 54 -17.46 -35.54 -32.42
N ALA A 55 -17.96 -34.31 -32.19
CA ALA A 55 -18.75 -33.99 -31.00
C ALA A 55 -20.00 -34.88 -30.90
N LYS A 56 -20.34 -35.31 -29.67
CA LYS A 56 -21.54 -36.12 -29.44
C LYS A 56 -22.78 -35.25 -29.35
N ILE A 57 -23.83 -35.67 -30.03
CA ILE A 57 -25.12 -34.99 -30.12
C ILE A 57 -26.26 -35.90 -29.68
N LYS A 58 -27.41 -35.30 -29.39
CA LYS A 58 -28.68 -35.99 -29.19
C LYS A 58 -29.83 -35.26 -29.88
N PHE A 59 -30.87 -35.98 -30.27
CA PHE A 59 -32.18 -35.45 -30.65
C PHE A 59 -33.24 -36.29 -29.92
N ASN A 60 -33.97 -35.70 -28.98
CA ASN A 60 -34.81 -36.45 -28.02
C ASN A 60 -34.01 -37.58 -27.35
N ALA A 61 -34.34 -38.84 -27.65
CA ALA A 61 -33.61 -40.04 -27.16
C ALA A 61 -32.52 -40.55 -28.13
N HIS A 62 -32.50 -40.08 -29.37
CA HIS A 62 -31.57 -40.52 -30.41
C HIS A 62 -30.20 -39.91 -30.19
N MET A 63 -29.19 -40.74 -29.94
CA MET A 63 -27.80 -40.31 -29.78
C MET A 63 -27.09 -40.34 -31.14
N GLY A 64 -26.09 -39.48 -31.31
CA GLY A 64 -25.34 -39.42 -32.56
C GLY A 64 -24.01 -38.67 -32.46
N THR A 65 -23.41 -38.47 -33.63
CA THR A 65 -22.14 -37.78 -33.82
C THR A 65 -22.32 -36.65 -34.82
N PHE A 66 -21.87 -35.46 -34.44
CA PHE A 66 -21.81 -34.30 -35.32
C PHE A 66 -20.57 -34.36 -36.21
N LYS A 67 -20.76 -34.04 -37.49
CA LYS A 67 -19.72 -34.05 -38.50
C LYS A 67 -19.63 -32.69 -39.19
N VAL A 68 -18.43 -32.12 -39.24
CA VAL A 68 -18.14 -30.89 -39.99
C VAL A 68 -17.75 -31.27 -41.41
N LEU A 69 -18.40 -30.67 -42.41
CA LEU A 69 -18.24 -31.06 -43.81
C LEU A 69 -17.60 -29.98 -44.68
N ASN A 70 -17.56 -28.73 -44.21
CA ASN A 70 -16.82 -27.67 -44.88
C ASN A 70 -15.34 -27.69 -44.51
N ASP A 71 -14.48 -27.24 -45.42
CA ASP A 71 -13.03 -27.15 -45.24
C ASP A 71 -12.66 -25.92 -44.38
N VAL A 72 -12.87 -26.05 -43.08
CA VAL A 72 -12.72 -24.98 -42.07
C VAL A 72 -11.52 -25.22 -41.14
N PRO A 73 -10.85 -24.16 -40.64
CA PRO A 73 -9.79 -24.27 -39.64
C PRO A 73 -10.07 -25.23 -38.48
N THR A 74 -9.02 -25.95 -38.08
CA THR A 74 -9.09 -26.92 -36.99
C THR A 74 -8.95 -26.27 -35.61
N THR A 75 -9.61 -26.86 -34.63
CA THR A 75 -9.47 -26.60 -33.19
C THR A 75 -9.15 -27.93 -32.52
N GLN A 76 -8.01 -28.03 -31.80
CA GLN A 76 -7.51 -29.30 -31.25
C GLN A 76 -7.46 -30.42 -32.31
N ASP A 77 -6.86 -30.11 -33.47
CA ASP A 77 -6.66 -31.01 -34.62
C ASP A 77 -7.92 -31.58 -35.29
N LYS A 78 -9.12 -31.08 -34.96
CA LYS A 78 -10.39 -31.42 -35.67
C LYS A 78 -11.08 -30.18 -36.22
N LEU A 79 -11.86 -30.33 -37.29
CA LEU A 79 -12.56 -29.22 -37.95
C LEU A 79 -13.54 -28.52 -36.98
N THR A 80 -13.60 -27.19 -37.03
CA THR A 80 -14.44 -26.39 -36.11
C THR A 80 -15.88 -26.26 -36.62
N GLY A 81 -16.87 -26.61 -35.80
CA GLY A 81 -18.28 -26.51 -36.18
C GLY A 81 -18.74 -25.05 -36.34
N THR A 82 -19.55 -24.79 -37.38
CA THR A 82 -20.10 -23.46 -37.67
C THR A 82 -21.59 -23.53 -38.06
N ILE A 83 -22.28 -22.39 -38.08
CA ILE A 83 -23.72 -22.30 -38.38
C ILE A 83 -24.13 -22.79 -39.79
N VAL A 84 -23.17 -23.00 -40.70
CA VAL A 84 -23.44 -23.61 -42.02
C VAL A 84 -23.54 -25.14 -41.97
N GLU A 85 -23.05 -25.77 -40.89
CA GLU A 85 -23.19 -27.20 -40.61
C GLU A 85 -24.63 -27.51 -40.14
N LYS A 86 -25.60 -27.38 -41.04
CA LYS A 86 -27.03 -27.65 -40.80
C LYS A 86 -27.67 -28.56 -41.85
N GLN A 87 -26.85 -29.21 -42.69
CA GLN A 87 -27.32 -30.18 -43.67
C GLN A 87 -27.53 -31.55 -43.02
N ILE A 88 -28.41 -32.38 -43.57
CA ILE A 88 -28.67 -33.73 -43.05
C ILE A 88 -27.37 -34.54 -42.83
N PRO A 89 -26.37 -34.54 -43.75
CA PRO A 89 -25.13 -35.30 -43.56
C PRO A 89 -24.21 -34.79 -42.43
N ASN A 90 -24.50 -33.65 -41.80
CA ASN A 90 -23.78 -33.17 -40.61
C ASN A 90 -24.16 -33.96 -39.34
N PHE A 91 -25.22 -34.76 -39.36
CA PHE A 91 -25.76 -35.45 -38.20
C PHE A 91 -25.86 -36.95 -38.47
N ILE A 92 -25.07 -37.76 -37.76
CA ILE A 92 -25.06 -39.21 -37.88
C ILE A 92 -25.62 -39.79 -36.58
N PHE A 93 -26.86 -40.25 -36.59
CA PHE A 93 -27.50 -40.88 -35.44
C PHE A 93 -27.24 -42.39 -35.42
N ASP A 94 -26.92 -42.91 -34.23
CA ASP A 94 -26.38 -44.27 -34.04
C ASP A 94 -27.46 -45.36 -34.27
N ASP A 95 -28.75 -44.98 -34.27
CA ASP A 95 -29.93 -45.86 -34.44
C ASP A 95 -30.64 -45.72 -35.80
N GLY A 96 -30.09 -44.92 -36.72
CA GLY A 96 -30.68 -44.68 -38.04
C GLY A 96 -31.80 -43.62 -38.07
N PHE A 97 -31.98 -42.84 -37.00
CA PHE A 97 -32.80 -41.63 -37.06
C PHE A 97 -32.23 -40.63 -38.10
N ILE A 98 -33.11 -39.99 -38.87
CA ILE A 98 -32.74 -39.00 -39.88
C ILE A 98 -33.42 -37.67 -39.56
N LEU A 99 -32.62 -36.63 -39.35
CA LEU A 99 -33.10 -35.25 -39.32
C LEU A 99 -33.54 -34.85 -40.73
N THR A 100 -34.82 -34.51 -40.93
CA THR A 100 -35.39 -34.24 -42.26
C THR A 100 -35.66 -32.75 -42.50
N GLN A 101 -35.97 -31.99 -41.45
CA GLN A 101 -36.26 -30.55 -41.55
C GLN A 101 -35.46 -29.77 -40.48
N PRO A 102 -34.15 -29.55 -40.69
CA PRO A 102 -33.37 -28.62 -39.88
C PRO A 102 -33.87 -27.18 -40.09
N THR A 103 -33.84 -26.37 -39.02
CA THR A 103 -34.18 -24.94 -39.09
C THR A 103 -32.91 -24.08 -39.06
N GLU A 104 -32.80 -23.14 -38.12
CA GLU A 104 -31.59 -22.35 -37.88
C GLU A 104 -31.00 -22.68 -36.52
N TRP A 105 -29.67 -22.68 -36.43
CA TRP A 105 -28.96 -22.84 -35.17
C TRP A 105 -29.35 -21.74 -34.17
N GLN A 106 -29.42 -22.10 -32.90
CA GLN A 106 -29.61 -21.19 -31.77
C GLN A 106 -28.47 -21.37 -30.77
N ASN A 107 -28.25 -20.35 -29.93
CA ASN A 107 -27.16 -20.31 -28.94
C ASN A 107 -25.76 -20.60 -29.53
N PHE A 108 -25.51 -20.15 -30.76
CA PHE A 108 -24.20 -20.19 -31.42
C PHE A 108 -23.27 -19.08 -30.94
N GLY A 109 -21.96 -19.25 -31.15
CA GLY A 109 -20.94 -18.29 -30.79
C GLY A 109 -20.94 -17.05 -31.68
N THR A 110 -20.38 -15.95 -31.18
CA THR A 110 -20.18 -14.71 -31.96
C THR A 110 -18.90 -14.73 -32.78
N VAL A 111 -17.93 -15.58 -32.41
CA VAL A 111 -16.68 -15.82 -33.17
C VAL A 111 -17.02 -16.35 -34.56
N LYS A 112 -16.29 -15.89 -35.56
CA LYS A 112 -16.41 -16.34 -36.96
C LYS A 112 -15.18 -17.15 -37.38
N VAL A 113 -15.42 -18.22 -38.12
CA VAL A 113 -14.42 -19.02 -38.84
C VAL A 113 -14.84 -19.03 -40.31
N GLN A 114 -13.98 -18.54 -41.22
CA GLN A 114 -14.32 -18.30 -42.64
C GLN A 114 -15.68 -17.59 -42.79
N ASP A 115 -15.82 -16.43 -42.14
CA ASP A 115 -17.03 -15.61 -42.04
C ASP A 115 -18.29 -16.22 -41.38
N ASN A 116 -18.31 -17.52 -41.12
CA ASN A 116 -19.42 -18.24 -40.50
C ASN A 116 -19.28 -18.29 -38.98
N LYS A 117 -20.36 -18.02 -38.24
CA LYS A 117 -20.36 -18.08 -36.76
C LYS A 117 -20.12 -19.52 -36.27
N VAL A 118 -19.32 -19.68 -35.22
CA VAL A 118 -19.00 -21.00 -34.63
C VAL A 118 -20.16 -21.58 -33.81
N LEU A 119 -20.18 -22.91 -33.70
CA LEU A 119 -21.05 -23.62 -32.76
C LEU A 119 -20.36 -23.84 -31.41
N LEU A 120 -21.15 -23.84 -30.35
CA LEU A 120 -20.72 -24.03 -28.96
C LEU A 120 -21.38 -25.29 -28.38
N LYS A 121 -20.89 -25.81 -27.26
CA LYS A 121 -21.55 -26.89 -26.51
C LYS A 121 -23.02 -26.55 -26.17
N GLN A 122 -23.33 -25.29 -25.90
CA GLN A 122 -24.71 -24.84 -25.63
C GLN A 122 -25.57 -24.62 -26.88
N SER A 123 -25.02 -24.77 -28.10
CA SER A 123 -25.78 -24.57 -29.34
C SER A 123 -26.76 -25.70 -29.59
N PHE A 124 -27.90 -25.37 -30.19
CA PHE A 124 -28.89 -26.37 -30.61
C PHE A 124 -29.55 -26.01 -31.94
N LEU A 125 -29.96 -27.02 -32.69
CA LEU A 125 -30.65 -26.88 -33.97
C LEU A 125 -32.05 -27.49 -33.87
N PRO A 126 -33.12 -26.69 -33.78
CA PRO A 126 -34.49 -27.20 -33.84
C PRO A 126 -34.77 -27.83 -35.20
N GLY A 127 -35.61 -28.87 -35.20
CA GLY A 127 -36.04 -29.50 -36.44
C GLY A 127 -37.02 -30.65 -36.24
N ILE A 128 -37.32 -31.31 -37.35
CA ILE A 128 -38.12 -32.54 -37.39
C ILE A 128 -37.26 -33.65 -37.98
N GLY A 129 -37.40 -34.87 -37.46
CA GLY A 129 -36.76 -36.08 -38.00
C GLY A 129 -37.60 -37.33 -37.77
N ALA A 130 -37.16 -38.47 -38.26
CA ALA A 130 -37.82 -39.76 -38.07
C ALA A 130 -36.83 -40.91 -38.26
N ILE A 131 -37.13 -42.07 -37.69
CA ILE A 131 -36.60 -43.34 -38.21
C ILE A 131 -37.42 -43.69 -39.46
N PRO A 132 -36.81 -44.16 -40.57
CA PRO A 132 -37.57 -44.53 -41.78
C PRO A 132 -38.69 -45.53 -41.48
N GLY A 133 -39.94 -45.11 -41.70
CA GLY A 133 -41.15 -45.90 -41.44
C GLY A 133 -41.87 -45.62 -40.11
N THR A 134 -41.34 -44.73 -39.25
CA THR A 134 -42.02 -44.27 -38.02
C THR A 134 -42.69 -42.91 -38.22
N PRO A 135 -43.62 -42.50 -37.33
CA PRO A 135 -44.10 -41.12 -37.29
C PRO A 135 -42.95 -40.11 -37.08
N PRO A 136 -43.03 -38.89 -37.63
CA PRO A 136 -42.02 -37.85 -37.39
C PRO A 136 -42.04 -37.31 -35.96
N GLU A 137 -40.85 -37.01 -35.44
CA GLU A 137 -40.63 -36.35 -34.15
C GLU A 137 -40.15 -34.92 -34.34
N THR A 138 -40.77 -33.99 -33.61
CA THR A 138 -40.29 -32.61 -33.46
C THR A 138 -39.37 -32.52 -32.25
N GLY A 139 -38.25 -31.82 -32.39
CA GLY A 139 -37.25 -31.71 -31.32
C GLY A 139 -36.13 -30.75 -31.68
N LYS A 140 -34.95 -30.98 -31.10
CA LYS A 140 -33.73 -30.24 -31.38
C LYS A 140 -32.50 -31.13 -31.28
N VAL A 141 -31.53 -30.90 -32.15
CA VAL A 141 -30.17 -31.43 -32.00
C VAL A 141 -29.48 -30.62 -30.91
N GLU A 142 -28.97 -31.27 -29.87
CA GLU A 142 -28.17 -30.65 -28.80
C GLU A 142 -26.82 -31.34 -28.68
N PHE A 143 -25.76 -30.58 -28.38
CA PHE A 143 -24.45 -31.17 -28.06
C PHE A 143 -24.43 -31.73 -26.64
N VAL A 144 -24.08 -33.01 -26.52
CA VAL A 144 -23.82 -33.70 -25.24
C VAL A 144 -22.41 -33.37 -24.75
N ASN A 145 -21.45 -33.25 -25.67
CA ASN A 145 -20.12 -32.69 -25.42
C ASN A 145 -19.66 -31.84 -26.61
N SER A 146 -18.60 -31.05 -26.43
CA SER A 146 -18.03 -30.20 -27.47
C SER A 146 -17.13 -30.96 -28.47
N GLY A 147 -16.79 -32.22 -28.21
CA GLY A 147 -15.81 -33.00 -28.97
C GLY A 147 -14.34 -32.64 -28.67
N GLN A 148 -14.07 -31.58 -27.91
CA GLN A 148 -12.74 -31.19 -27.44
C GLN A 148 -12.20 -32.19 -26.41
N VAL A 149 -10.89 -32.45 -26.44
CA VAL A 149 -10.21 -33.44 -25.59
C VAL A 149 -9.70 -32.81 -24.29
N ASN A 150 -9.23 -31.56 -24.36
CA ASN A 150 -8.83 -30.79 -23.18
C ASN A 150 -9.81 -29.64 -22.95
N VAL A 151 -10.24 -29.47 -21.68
CA VAL A 151 -10.69 -28.17 -21.17
C VAL A 151 -9.46 -27.26 -21.19
N PRO A 152 -9.44 -26.15 -21.96
CA PRO A 152 -8.21 -25.37 -22.11
C PRO A 152 -7.97 -24.49 -20.87
N GLU A 153 -6.80 -24.61 -20.22
CA GLU A 153 -6.33 -23.60 -19.24
C GLU A 153 -6.09 -22.22 -19.90
N SER A 154 -5.93 -22.19 -21.23
CA SER A 154 -6.10 -20.97 -22.04
C SER A 154 -6.39 -21.32 -23.49
N ILE A 155 -7.06 -20.41 -24.21
CA ILE A 155 -7.32 -20.52 -25.65
C ILE A 155 -6.41 -19.51 -26.38
N ASP A 156 -5.41 -19.99 -27.13
CA ASP A 156 -4.58 -19.11 -27.98
C ASP A 156 -5.36 -18.70 -29.24
N ALA A 157 -5.94 -17.50 -29.19
CA ALA A 157 -6.79 -16.95 -30.23
C ALA A 157 -6.00 -16.30 -31.38
N LYS A 158 -5.24 -17.11 -32.13
CA LYS A 158 -4.51 -16.65 -33.31
C LYS A 158 -5.39 -16.63 -34.58
N GLY A 159 -6.25 -15.62 -34.75
CA GLY A 159 -6.93 -15.42 -36.04
C GLY A 159 -8.09 -14.41 -36.17
N ALA A 160 -8.72 -13.95 -35.08
CA ALA A 160 -9.84 -13.00 -35.15
C ALA A 160 -9.81 -12.00 -33.98
N PRO A 161 -10.29 -10.75 -34.15
CA PRO A 161 -10.17 -9.72 -33.13
C PRO A 161 -11.04 -10.04 -31.92
N ILE A 162 -10.38 -10.41 -30.82
CA ILE A 162 -10.93 -10.40 -29.47
C ILE A 162 -11.50 -8.99 -29.22
N PRO A 163 -12.70 -8.83 -28.63
CA PRO A 163 -13.12 -7.53 -28.08
C PRO A 163 -12.02 -7.08 -27.12
N SER A 164 -11.31 -6.00 -27.45
CA SER A 164 -10.12 -5.64 -26.68
C SER A 164 -10.50 -5.48 -25.21
N VAL A 165 -9.88 -6.29 -24.34
CA VAL A 165 -10.05 -6.14 -22.90
C VAL A 165 -9.75 -4.68 -22.59
N PRO A 166 -10.74 -3.90 -22.13
CA PRO A 166 -10.62 -2.45 -22.06
C PRO A 166 -9.45 -2.13 -21.14
N ILE A 167 -8.56 -1.23 -21.57
CA ILE A 167 -7.37 -0.94 -20.78
C ILE A 167 -7.79 -0.25 -19.49
N VAL A 168 -7.66 -0.96 -18.37
CA VAL A 168 -7.86 -0.43 -17.03
C VAL A 168 -6.49 -0.16 -16.43
N VAL A 169 -6.36 1.01 -15.81
CA VAL A 169 -5.13 1.46 -15.17
C VAL A 169 -5.43 1.80 -13.71
N SER A 170 -4.57 1.40 -12.79
CA SER A 170 -4.52 1.98 -11.45
C SER A 170 -3.11 2.46 -11.14
N ILE A 171 -3.01 3.58 -10.42
CA ILE A 171 -1.74 4.24 -10.13
C ILE A 171 -1.56 4.26 -8.62
N GLY A 172 -0.42 3.76 -8.14
CA GLY A 172 -0.02 3.81 -6.74
C GLY A 172 0.17 5.25 -6.23
N ARG A 173 0.26 5.39 -4.92
CA ARG A 173 0.49 6.69 -4.27
C ARG A 173 1.97 7.08 -4.30
N VAL A 174 2.23 8.38 -4.39
CA VAL A 174 3.60 8.95 -4.30
C VAL A 174 3.93 9.22 -2.84
N ILE A 175 4.03 8.16 -2.03
CA ILE A 175 4.32 8.26 -0.59
C ILE A 175 5.83 8.21 -0.39
N ARG A 176 6.48 9.26 0.11
CA ARG A 176 7.85 9.15 0.62
C ARG A 176 7.86 8.63 2.06
N GLY A 177 8.86 7.82 2.40
CA GLY A 177 9.10 7.39 3.78
C GLY A 177 9.80 8.46 4.61
N ASN A 178 9.86 8.22 5.92
CA ASN A 178 10.55 9.07 6.89
C ASN A 178 11.45 8.20 7.80
N PRO A 179 12.79 8.21 7.65
CA PRO A 179 13.56 8.93 6.64
C PRO A 179 13.27 8.43 5.21
N TYR A 180 13.70 9.19 4.21
CA TYR A 180 13.46 8.88 2.80
C TYR A 180 13.87 7.45 2.41
N VAL A 181 12.91 6.68 1.88
CA VAL A 181 13.12 5.36 1.26
C VAL A 181 12.72 5.43 -0.20
N GLY A 182 13.43 4.70 -1.07
CA GLY A 182 13.16 4.70 -2.52
C GLY A 182 11.92 3.91 -2.93
N ARG A 183 11.39 3.04 -2.05
CA ARG A 183 10.27 2.13 -2.32
C ARG A 183 9.53 1.75 -1.04
N ASN A 184 8.25 1.37 -1.15
CA ASN A 184 7.43 0.75 -0.11
C ASN A 184 7.27 1.58 1.19
N ALA A 185 7.23 2.92 1.09
CA ALA A 185 6.81 3.72 2.21
C ALA A 185 5.33 3.46 2.52
N THR A 186 5.04 2.99 3.73
CA THR A 186 3.71 3.13 4.31
C THR A 186 3.42 4.61 4.57
N SER A 187 2.15 5.00 4.57
CA SER A 187 1.75 6.34 5.00
C SER A 187 2.13 6.53 6.47
N VAL A 188 3.28 7.20 6.72
CA VAL A 188 3.68 7.64 8.06
C VAL A 188 2.57 8.56 8.56
N ALA A 189 2.05 8.31 9.76
CA ALA A 189 0.88 9.02 10.27
C ALA A 189 1.08 10.54 10.19
N GLY A 190 0.23 11.21 9.40
CA GLY A 190 0.24 12.66 9.19
C GLY A 190 1.10 13.17 8.01
N LEU A 191 1.94 12.36 7.37
CA LEU A 191 2.80 12.83 6.27
C LEU A 191 2.05 12.85 4.91
N PRO A 192 1.93 13.99 4.21
CA PRO A 192 1.29 14.07 2.91
C PRO A 192 2.13 13.47 1.77
N ASP A 193 1.46 12.95 0.73
CA ASP A 193 2.09 12.37 -0.45
C ASP A 193 3.04 13.40 -1.11
N SER A 194 4.28 12.99 -1.31
CA SER A 194 5.35 13.88 -1.76
C SER A 194 6.60 13.12 -2.20
N VAL A 195 7.46 13.79 -2.96
CA VAL A 195 8.82 13.33 -3.34
C VAL A 195 9.84 14.45 -3.05
N PRO A 196 11.07 14.15 -2.58
CA PRO A 196 12.07 15.19 -2.38
C PRO A 196 12.58 15.78 -3.71
N LEU A 197 12.95 17.07 -3.69
CA LEU A 197 13.50 17.74 -4.86
C LEU A 197 14.77 17.02 -5.35
N ASN A 198 14.86 16.78 -6.66
CA ASN A 198 15.94 16.04 -7.31
C ASN A 198 16.11 14.56 -6.89
N LYS A 199 15.20 14.00 -6.09
CA LYS A 199 15.16 12.56 -5.74
C LYS A 199 14.05 11.83 -6.50
N THR A 200 14.12 10.50 -6.49
CA THR A 200 13.38 9.59 -7.37
C THR A 200 12.62 8.53 -6.56
N TYR A 201 11.30 8.56 -6.61
CA TYR A 201 10.45 7.60 -5.90
C TYR A 201 9.82 6.57 -6.87
N GLU A 202 9.77 5.31 -6.45
CA GLU A 202 9.16 4.21 -7.20
C GLU A 202 7.64 4.12 -6.95
N VAL A 203 6.85 4.19 -8.02
CA VAL A 203 5.39 4.08 -8.00
C VAL A 203 4.98 2.87 -8.85
N GLU A 204 4.14 1.99 -8.32
CA GLU A 204 3.55 0.92 -9.13
C GLU A 204 2.39 1.46 -9.96
N VAL A 205 2.36 1.14 -11.25
CA VAL A 205 1.22 1.39 -12.13
C VAL A 205 0.75 0.04 -12.67
N THR A 206 -0.45 -0.35 -12.29
CA THR A 206 -1.09 -1.60 -12.73
C THR A 206 -1.81 -1.36 -14.04
N VAL A 207 -1.60 -2.24 -15.02
CA VAL A 207 -2.29 -2.19 -16.32
C VAL A 207 -2.87 -3.56 -16.62
N THR A 208 -4.17 -3.60 -16.93
CA THR A 208 -4.84 -4.79 -17.48
C THR A 208 -5.42 -4.47 -18.86
N GLY A 209 -5.57 -5.50 -19.69
CA GLY A 209 -5.88 -5.35 -21.11
C GLY A 209 -4.64 -5.09 -21.97
N ALA A 210 -4.84 -5.00 -23.28
CA ALA A 210 -3.76 -4.90 -24.25
C ALA A 210 -3.70 -3.52 -24.91
N GLY A 211 -2.54 -2.86 -24.81
CA GLY A 211 -2.23 -1.63 -25.53
C GLY A 211 -1.21 -0.75 -24.80
N SER A 212 -1.12 0.52 -25.19
CA SER A 212 -0.13 1.46 -24.68
C SER A 212 -0.77 2.53 -23.80
N VAL A 213 -0.25 2.68 -22.58
CA VAL A 213 -0.63 3.69 -21.60
C VAL A 213 0.47 4.74 -21.55
N ASN A 214 0.14 5.98 -21.91
CA ASN A 214 1.02 7.12 -21.73
C ASN A 214 0.84 7.71 -20.33
N LEU A 215 1.95 8.04 -19.68
CA LEU A 215 2.02 8.58 -18.33
C LEU A 215 2.64 9.98 -18.38
N SER A 216 2.02 10.92 -17.68
CA SER A 216 2.49 12.31 -17.60
C SER A 216 2.23 12.89 -16.22
N ILE A 217 3.06 13.84 -15.78
CA ILE A 217 2.74 14.65 -14.61
C ILE A 217 1.77 15.77 -15.03
N LYS A 218 0.72 15.92 -14.22
CA LYS A 218 -0.37 16.87 -14.38
C LYS A 218 -0.27 17.97 -13.33
N ASN A 219 -0.80 19.14 -13.66
CA ASN A 219 -0.84 20.35 -12.82
C ASN A 219 0.53 20.95 -12.47
N SER A 220 1.61 20.55 -13.15
CA SER A 220 2.92 21.24 -13.05
C SER A 220 2.77 22.74 -13.31
N SER A 221 3.28 23.56 -12.40
CA SER A 221 3.20 25.02 -12.48
C SER A 221 4.28 25.69 -11.63
N ALA A 222 4.44 26.99 -11.80
CA ALA A 222 5.37 27.78 -10.99
C ALA A 222 5.03 27.77 -9.47
N ASP A 223 3.81 27.35 -9.09
CA ASP A 223 3.37 27.30 -7.69
C ASP A 223 3.24 25.87 -7.16
N ASN A 224 2.69 24.95 -7.97
CA ASN A 224 2.53 23.55 -7.59
C ASN A 224 3.86 22.77 -7.58
N GLY A 225 4.89 23.33 -8.22
CA GLY A 225 6.14 22.62 -8.49
C GLY A 225 6.05 21.81 -9.79
N ASP A 226 6.99 20.91 -9.99
CA ASP A 226 7.07 20.06 -11.17
C ASP A 226 7.77 18.73 -10.84
N ALA A 227 7.44 17.68 -11.59
CA ALA A 227 8.10 16.39 -11.54
C ALA A 227 8.17 15.75 -12.93
N SER A 228 9.11 14.83 -13.13
CA SER A 228 9.15 13.95 -14.31
C SER A 228 8.77 12.51 -13.96
N ILE A 229 8.35 11.75 -14.96
CA ILE A 229 7.97 10.33 -14.83
C ILE A 229 8.63 9.50 -15.94
N THR A 230 9.23 8.37 -15.57
CA THR A 230 9.93 7.47 -16.50
C THR A 230 9.73 5.99 -16.10
N PRO A 231 9.39 5.08 -17.03
CA PRO A 231 9.03 5.35 -18.43
C PRO A 231 7.72 6.14 -18.55
N SER A 232 7.65 7.02 -19.55
CA SER A 232 6.43 7.80 -19.86
C SER A 232 5.39 7.00 -20.65
N THR A 233 5.69 5.74 -20.99
CA THR A 233 4.82 4.87 -21.78
C THR A 233 5.03 3.43 -21.31
N ILE A 234 3.95 2.73 -20.95
CA ILE A 234 3.96 1.34 -20.47
C ILE A 234 2.87 0.52 -21.16
N THR A 235 3.05 -0.80 -21.24
CA THR A 235 2.09 -1.74 -21.86
C THR A 235 1.60 -2.83 -20.90
N THR A 236 2.23 -2.95 -19.73
CA THR A 236 1.93 -3.93 -18.68
C THR A 236 2.13 -3.28 -17.30
N THR A 237 1.66 -3.92 -16.24
CA THR A 237 1.98 -3.52 -14.86
C THR A 237 3.48 -3.29 -14.68
N THR A 238 3.87 -2.10 -14.25
CA THR A 238 5.26 -1.62 -14.25
C THR A 238 5.50 -0.69 -13.06
N THR A 239 6.66 -0.81 -12.43
CA THR A 239 7.16 0.21 -11.49
C THR A 239 7.78 1.36 -12.27
N VAL A 240 7.25 2.57 -12.09
CA VAL A 240 7.72 3.80 -12.73
C VAL A 240 8.43 4.70 -11.73
N ILE A 241 9.37 5.50 -12.21
CA ILE A 241 10.18 6.42 -11.42
C ILE A 241 9.59 7.82 -11.54
N VAL A 242 9.20 8.42 -10.42
CA VAL A 242 8.79 9.83 -10.32
C VAL A 242 9.94 10.63 -9.72
N LYS A 243 10.41 11.68 -10.42
CA LYS A 243 11.49 12.56 -9.94
C LYS A 243 10.96 13.97 -9.69
N GLY A 244 11.14 14.52 -8.50
CA GLY A 244 10.85 15.94 -8.26
C GLY A 244 11.84 16.86 -9.00
N THR A 245 11.36 17.78 -9.83
CA THR A 245 12.17 18.68 -10.67
C THR A 245 12.07 20.15 -10.24
N ALA A 246 10.93 20.60 -9.70
CA ALA A 246 10.77 21.91 -9.08
C ALA A 246 9.94 21.83 -7.80
N MET A 247 10.35 22.58 -6.77
CA MET A 247 9.73 22.56 -5.44
C MET A 247 8.34 23.22 -5.43
N THR A 248 7.39 22.60 -4.75
CA THR A 248 6.05 23.14 -4.48
C THR A 248 6.13 24.34 -3.54
N LYS A 249 5.44 25.44 -3.84
CA LYS A 249 5.38 26.62 -2.97
C LYS A 249 4.51 26.40 -1.72
N PRO A 250 4.72 27.18 -0.65
CA PRO A 250 3.82 27.24 0.50
C PRO A 250 2.34 27.31 0.13
N GLY A 251 1.54 26.39 0.67
CA GLY A 251 0.08 26.34 0.45
C GLY A 251 -0.37 25.63 -0.83
N HIS A 252 0.53 25.23 -1.72
CA HIS A 252 0.21 24.50 -2.96
C HIS A 252 0.36 22.97 -2.84
N GLY A 253 0.17 22.45 -1.62
CA GLY A 253 0.32 21.04 -1.28
C GLY A 253 -0.64 20.12 -2.05
N GLY A 254 -0.16 18.94 -2.44
CA GLY A 254 -0.98 17.87 -3.02
C GLY A 254 -1.56 18.14 -4.42
N GLN A 255 -1.04 19.09 -5.19
CA GLN A 255 -1.62 19.49 -6.47
C GLN A 255 -1.11 18.70 -7.68
N LEU A 256 0.12 18.16 -7.63
CA LEU A 256 0.69 17.37 -8.73
C LEU A 256 0.04 15.98 -8.77
N MET A 257 -0.22 15.45 -9.97
CA MET A 257 -0.80 14.12 -10.14
C MET A 257 -0.11 13.38 -11.28
N ILE A 258 0.00 12.07 -11.20
CA ILE A 258 0.30 11.23 -12.36
C ILE A 258 -1.02 11.03 -13.12
N GLU A 259 -1.05 11.34 -14.41
CA GLU A 259 -2.18 11.08 -15.30
C GLU A 259 -1.81 9.97 -16.29
N ALA A 260 -2.65 8.94 -16.37
CA ALA A 260 -2.53 7.84 -17.31
C ALA A 260 -3.57 7.94 -18.43
N LYS A 261 -3.10 7.91 -19.68
CA LYS A 261 -3.91 8.08 -20.89
C LYS A 261 -3.75 6.92 -21.87
N VAL A 262 -4.84 6.57 -22.54
CA VAL A 262 -4.85 5.67 -23.70
C VAL A 262 -5.44 6.45 -24.87
N GLY A 263 -4.61 6.80 -25.85
CA GLY A 263 -4.96 7.83 -26.84
C GLY A 263 -5.23 9.17 -26.14
N SER A 264 -6.39 9.76 -26.39
CA SER A 264 -6.89 10.96 -25.70
C SER A 264 -7.48 10.69 -24.31
N ASP A 265 -7.91 9.45 -24.04
CA ASP A 265 -8.74 9.14 -22.89
C ASP A 265 -7.92 9.03 -21.62
N ILE A 266 -8.26 9.81 -20.60
CA ILE A 266 -7.75 9.63 -19.24
C ILE A 266 -8.37 8.33 -18.68
N LYS A 267 -7.52 7.36 -18.31
CA LYS A 267 -7.94 6.10 -17.68
C LYS A 267 -7.77 6.12 -16.17
N ALA A 268 -6.76 6.85 -15.66
CA ALA A 268 -6.55 7.02 -14.23
C ALA A 268 -5.79 8.32 -13.90
N THR A 269 -5.95 8.79 -12.66
CA THR A 269 -5.11 9.81 -12.02
C THR A 269 -4.69 9.33 -10.64
N SER A 270 -3.44 9.56 -10.25
CA SER A 270 -2.97 9.26 -8.88
C SER A 270 -3.65 10.16 -7.85
N GLN A 271 -3.49 9.82 -6.57
CA GLN A 271 -3.62 10.81 -5.51
C GLN A 271 -2.66 11.99 -5.75
N GLY A 272 -3.06 13.18 -5.32
CA GLY A 272 -2.28 14.40 -5.44
C GLY A 272 -1.06 14.40 -4.50
N PHE A 273 0.08 14.89 -4.99
CA PHE A 273 1.37 14.93 -4.27
C PHE A 273 2.10 16.27 -4.43
N SER A 274 3.20 16.43 -3.69
CA SER A 274 4.09 17.61 -3.71
C SER A 274 5.56 17.28 -3.97
N VAL A 275 6.35 18.30 -4.32
CA VAL A 275 7.81 18.24 -4.30
C VAL A 275 8.32 19.10 -3.15
N CYS A 276 8.92 18.48 -2.12
CA CYS A 276 9.34 19.17 -0.91
C CYS A 276 10.47 18.43 -0.19
N CYS A 277 11.37 19.15 0.47
CA CYS A 277 12.52 18.59 1.18
C CYS A 277 12.30 18.68 2.69
N HIS A 278 12.49 17.59 3.42
CA HIS A 278 12.23 17.51 4.87
C HIS A 278 13.52 17.22 5.63
N PRO A 279 13.61 17.63 6.92
CA PRO A 279 14.83 17.48 7.70
C PRO A 279 14.95 16.05 8.25
N ILE A 280 16.19 15.55 8.28
CA ILE A 280 16.56 14.19 8.72
C ILE A 280 17.87 14.25 9.51
N ASN A 281 18.12 13.26 10.37
CA ASN A 281 19.38 13.05 11.08
C ASN A 281 19.83 14.28 11.90
N TYR A 282 19.19 14.48 13.05
CA TYR A 282 19.55 15.56 13.97
C TYR A 282 20.89 15.24 14.65
N THR A 283 21.69 16.26 14.89
CA THR A 283 23.02 16.17 15.49
C THR A 283 23.20 17.30 16.49
N ASP A 284 23.80 17.01 17.65
CA ASP A 284 24.29 18.06 18.56
C ASP A 284 25.80 17.94 18.68
N THR A 285 26.50 19.02 18.41
CA THR A 285 27.96 19.10 18.57
C THR A 285 28.33 20.05 19.70
N TYR A 286 29.35 19.71 20.48
CA TYR A 286 29.80 20.54 21.61
C TYR A 286 30.35 21.88 21.11
N VAL A 287 29.88 23.00 21.70
CA VAL A 287 30.38 24.36 21.42
C VAL A 287 31.17 24.92 22.59
N GLY A 288 30.64 24.78 23.81
CA GLY A 288 31.22 25.43 24.97
C GLY A 288 30.49 25.13 26.27
N GLU A 289 30.98 25.69 27.36
CA GLU A 289 30.44 25.47 28.70
C GLU A 289 29.45 26.56 29.12
N VAL A 290 28.46 26.17 29.93
CA VAL A 290 27.79 27.10 30.83
C VAL A 290 28.42 26.92 32.20
N ASN A 291 29.32 27.83 32.57
CA ASN A 291 29.93 27.84 33.91
C ASN A 291 29.93 29.27 34.46
N THR A 292 28.80 29.70 35.02
CA THR A 292 28.65 31.02 35.63
C THR A 292 28.46 30.88 37.15
N SER A 293 28.44 32.01 37.87
CA SER A 293 28.10 32.03 39.30
C SER A 293 26.68 31.55 39.61
N SER A 294 25.79 31.50 38.61
CA SER A 294 24.38 31.12 38.78
C SER A 294 23.97 29.83 38.07
N ARG A 295 24.66 29.42 37.00
CA ARG A 295 24.27 28.26 36.18
C ARG A 295 25.45 27.35 35.80
N LEU A 296 25.13 26.08 35.62
CA LEU A 296 26.02 25.03 35.15
C LEU A 296 25.38 24.23 34.01
N GLY A 297 26.14 23.86 32.99
CA GLY A 297 25.61 23.21 31.80
C GLY A 297 26.57 23.19 30.62
N VAL A 298 26.02 22.92 29.44
CA VAL A 298 26.74 22.86 28.15
C VAL A 298 25.97 23.63 27.08
N ILE A 299 26.69 24.19 26.11
CA ILE A 299 26.17 24.79 24.88
C ILE A 299 26.47 23.83 23.73
N VAL A 300 25.46 23.55 22.91
CA VAL A 300 25.58 22.73 21.71
C VAL A 300 25.24 23.53 20.45
N GLN A 301 25.84 23.14 19.34
CA GLN A 301 25.46 23.58 18.01
C GLN A 301 24.55 22.52 17.43
N ASP A 302 23.32 22.93 17.16
CA ASP A 302 22.31 22.09 16.53
C ASP A 302 22.68 21.89 15.05
N GLY A 303 22.37 20.73 14.51
CA GLY A 303 22.63 20.36 13.12
C GLY A 303 21.61 19.33 12.62
N TRP A 304 21.27 19.40 11.34
CA TRP A 304 20.46 18.39 10.67
C TRP A 304 20.73 18.42 9.16
N SER A 305 20.32 17.36 8.46
CA SER A 305 20.45 17.23 7.01
C SER A 305 19.09 17.37 6.32
N SER A 306 19.10 17.71 5.03
CA SER A 306 17.92 17.60 4.18
C SER A 306 17.84 16.20 3.56
N ASP A 307 16.65 15.64 3.39
CA ASP A 307 16.44 14.37 2.67
C ASP A 307 16.85 14.42 1.18
N ASN A 308 16.94 15.61 0.59
CA ASN A 308 17.56 15.76 -0.73
C ASN A 308 19.09 15.92 -0.71
N GLY A 309 19.69 16.20 0.45
CA GLY A 309 21.12 16.47 0.62
C GLY A 309 21.54 17.95 0.53
N VAL A 310 20.59 18.88 0.34
CA VAL A 310 20.84 20.33 0.24
C VAL A 310 20.14 21.04 1.39
N PHE A 311 20.91 21.57 2.35
CA PHE A 311 20.37 22.19 3.56
C PHE A 311 19.48 23.42 3.29
N ALA A 312 19.86 24.27 2.32
CA ALA A 312 19.10 25.47 1.95
C ALA A 312 17.70 25.18 1.36
N ASP A 313 17.42 23.94 0.95
CA ASP A 313 16.11 23.53 0.47
C ASP A 313 15.11 23.27 1.63
N LEU A 314 15.55 23.41 2.90
CA LEU A 314 14.70 23.34 4.09
C LEU A 314 14.05 24.68 4.46
N LYS A 315 14.17 25.73 3.63
CA LYS A 315 13.64 27.09 3.91
C LYS A 315 12.13 27.17 4.17
N GLU A 316 11.37 26.18 3.70
CA GLU A 316 9.92 26.06 3.90
C GLU A 316 9.54 25.10 5.05
N ILE A 317 10.54 24.67 5.82
CA ILE A 317 10.40 23.85 7.03
C ILE A 317 10.44 24.75 8.26
N GLU A 318 9.68 24.37 9.28
CA GLU A 318 9.84 24.90 10.62
C GLU A 318 10.05 23.73 11.60
N ILE A 319 11.03 23.82 12.49
CA ILE A 319 11.38 22.78 13.47
C ILE A 319 11.08 23.28 14.89
N LYS A 320 10.63 22.38 15.76
CA LYS A 320 10.31 22.63 17.17
C LYS A 320 10.87 21.51 18.04
N GLU A 321 11.49 21.87 19.16
CA GLU A 321 11.88 20.96 20.24
C GLU A 321 10.65 20.49 21.03
N VAL A 322 10.64 19.22 21.42
CA VAL A 322 9.70 18.63 22.38
C VAL A 322 10.49 17.91 23.47
N VAL A 323 10.28 18.29 24.72
CA VAL A 323 11.00 17.76 25.89
C VAL A 323 10.05 17.30 26.99
N ASP A 324 10.47 16.23 27.67
CA ASP A 324 9.75 15.65 28.80
C ASP A 324 10.70 15.20 29.92
N TYR A 325 10.36 15.54 31.16
CA TYR A 325 11.14 15.21 32.37
C TYR A 325 10.69 13.88 33.02
N VAL A 326 10.28 12.90 32.21
CA VAL A 326 9.90 11.53 32.64
C VAL A 326 11.10 10.58 32.86
N GLY A 327 12.33 11.07 32.76
CA GLY A 327 13.53 10.30 33.04
C GLY A 327 13.79 10.11 34.55
N ARG A 328 14.93 9.47 34.88
CA ARG A 328 15.40 9.40 36.28
C ARG A 328 15.60 10.82 36.83
N ASN A 329 15.03 11.12 38.00
CA ASN A 329 15.23 12.42 38.66
C ASN A 329 15.41 12.23 40.17
N ASP A 330 16.66 12.04 40.60
CA ASP A 330 17.03 11.86 42.00
C ASP A 330 16.83 13.18 42.78
N ASN A 331 15.96 13.13 43.80
CA ASN A 331 15.67 14.27 44.67
C ASN A 331 15.81 13.85 46.14
N PRO A 332 16.83 14.34 46.89
CA PRO A 332 17.98 15.16 46.43
C PRO A 332 18.91 14.39 45.46
N PRO A 333 19.83 15.04 44.73
CA PRO A 333 20.24 16.45 44.84
C PRO A 333 19.49 17.44 43.94
N PHE A 334 18.64 16.96 43.03
CA PHE A 334 17.85 17.81 42.14
C PHE A 334 16.46 18.10 42.73
N PRO A 335 15.79 19.21 42.37
CA PRO A 335 14.38 19.38 42.73
C PRO A 335 13.52 18.29 42.09
N ALA A 336 12.35 18.02 42.66
CA ALA A 336 11.33 17.22 41.99
C ALA A 336 11.00 17.81 40.62
N ARG A 337 11.04 16.97 39.58
CA ARG A 337 10.64 17.28 38.20
C ARG A 337 9.77 16.15 37.66
N GLY A 338 8.92 16.47 36.70
CA GLY A 338 8.11 15.50 35.98
C GLY A 338 7.26 16.18 34.92
N GLY A 339 7.00 15.46 33.82
CA GLY A 339 6.12 15.91 32.75
C GLY A 339 6.72 16.94 31.79
N PRO A 340 5.86 17.53 30.92
CA PRO A 340 6.30 18.34 29.80
C PRO A 340 7.11 19.57 30.22
N ALA A 341 8.16 19.86 29.45
CA ALA A 341 9.00 21.03 29.66
C ALA A 341 8.55 22.25 28.84
N ASN A 342 9.24 23.37 29.07
CA ASN A 342 9.24 24.48 28.12
C ASN A 342 9.89 24.02 26.81
N ASN A 343 9.06 23.90 25.78
CA ASN A 343 9.46 23.60 24.41
C ASN A 343 9.84 24.88 23.66
N SER A 344 10.65 24.77 22.60
CA SER A 344 10.89 25.91 21.72
C SER A 344 9.62 26.28 20.93
N GLY A 345 9.62 27.49 20.37
CA GLY A 345 8.71 27.83 19.28
C GLY A 345 9.07 27.08 18.00
N TYR A 346 8.28 27.27 16.94
CA TYR A 346 8.68 26.85 15.61
C TYR A 346 9.76 27.81 15.06
N LEU A 347 10.92 27.26 14.72
CA LEU A 347 12.10 27.97 14.20
C LEU A 347 12.39 27.53 12.76
N ALA A 348 13.08 28.35 11.97
CA ALA A 348 13.33 28.08 10.55
C ALA A 348 14.22 26.84 10.34
N GLY A 349 13.81 25.93 9.45
CA GLY A 349 14.52 24.66 9.19
C GLY A 349 15.78 24.78 8.33
N ASP A 350 16.06 25.94 7.75
CA ASP A 350 17.29 26.28 7.02
C ASP A 350 18.27 27.14 7.83
N GLN A 351 18.03 27.31 9.14
CA GLN A 351 18.89 28.07 10.04
C GLN A 351 19.28 27.21 11.23
N LEU A 352 20.58 26.96 11.41
CA LEU A 352 21.08 26.22 12.57
C LEU A 352 21.14 27.12 13.80
N THR A 353 20.72 26.58 14.94
CA THR A 353 20.68 27.28 16.23
C THR A 353 21.73 26.75 17.20
N GLN A 354 21.91 27.44 18.33
CA GLN A 354 22.65 26.92 19.47
C GLN A 354 21.69 26.73 20.64
N ASP A 355 21.72 25.55 21.24
CA ASP A 355 20.92 25.22 22.42
C ASP A 355 21.80 25.19 23.69
N THR A 356 21.20 25.53 24.83
CA THR A 356 21.86 25.76 26.11
C THR A 356 21.26 24.88 27.20
N HIS A 357 21.88 23.72 27.42
CA HIS A 357 21.43 22.75 28.41
C HIS A 357 22.07 23.03 29.76
N SER A 358 21.39 23.83 30.58
CA SER A 358 21.92 24.26 31.88
C SER A 358 20.88 24.30 32.98
N MET A 359 21.36 24.19 34.21
CA MET A 359 20.56 24.29 35.44
C MET A 359 21.13 25.36 36.38
N GLY A 360 20.31 25.83 37.32
CA GLY A 360 20.76 26.76 38.36
C GLY A 360 21.61 26.06 39.41
N ARG A 361 22.74 26.66 39.80
CA ARG A 361 23.58 26.17 40.93
C ARG A 361 22.79 26.11 42.24
N ALA A 362 21.94 27.11 42.49
CA ALA A 362 21.04 27.16 43.65
C ALA A 362 19.94 26.09 43.65
N SER A 363 19.78 25.32 42.56
CA SER A 363 18.87 24.17 42.48
C SER A 363 19.54 22.83 42.78
N ILE A 364 20.82 22.83 43.18
CA ILE A 364 21.57 21.62 43.56
C ILE A 364 21.71 21.58 45.08
N THR A 365 21.15 20.56 45.70
CA THR A 365 21.37 20.28 47.13
C THR A 365 22.68 19.51 47.29
N LEU A 366 23.64 20.08 48.02
CA LEU A 366 24.94 19.45 48.28
C LEU A 366 24.83 18.27 49.25
N GLY A 367 25.87 17.42 49.27
CA GLY A 367 25.94 16.28 50.19
C GLY A 367 25.32 14.98 49.67
N THR A 368 24.62 15.00 48.53
CA THR A 368 24.03 13.81 47.90
C THR A 368 24.43 13.71 46.44
N ALA A 369 24.80 12.51 45.97
CA ALA A 369 25.02 12.23 44.55
C ALA A 369 23.71 11.84 43.86
N GLY A 370 23.57 12.13 42.58
CA GLY A 370 22.40 11.69 41.82
C GLY A 370 22.38 12.16 40.37
N ILE A 371 21.32 11.79 39.67
CA ILE A 371 21.09 12.07 38.23
C ILE A 371 19.70 12.68 38.01
N SER A 372 19.62 13.66 37.08
CA SER A 372 18.38 14.18 36.50
C SER A 372 18.42 14.03 34.97
N GLU A 373 17.48 13.29 34.41
CA GLU A 373 17.35 13.02 32.97
C GLU A 373 16.11 13.71 32.38
N ALA A 374 16.25 14.19 31.14
CA ALA A 374 15.14 14.60 30.29
C ALA A 374 15.25 13.95 28.92
N ASN A 375 14.12 13.50 28.37
CA ASN A 375 14.03 13.08 26.97
C ASN A 375 13.78 14.33 26.10
N GLN A 376 14.36 14.33 24.90
CA GLN A 376 14.20 15.38 23.90
C GLN A 376 14.02 14.76 22.52
N LEU A 377 13.11 15.30 21.72
CA LEU A 377 13.01 15.05 20.28
C LEU A 377 12.64 16.33 19.52
N CYS A 378 12.71 16.31 18.20
CA CYS A 378 12.22 17.39 17.36
C CYS A 378 11.00 16.96 16.52
N ILE A 379 10.07 17.87 16.34
CA ILE A 379 8.97 17.78 15.36
C ILE A 379 9.09 18.93 14.36
N TYR A 380 8.50 18.79 13.17
CA TYR A 380 8.57 19.80 12.12
C TYR A 380 7.23 20.00 11.38
N LYS A 381 7.15 21.14 10.71
CA LYS A 381 6.12 21.51 9.73
C LYS A 381 6.76 21.64 8.35
N CYS A 382 6.01 21.38 7.29
CA CYS A 382 6.41 21.70 5.93
C CYS A 382 5.33 22.49 5.21
N LYS A 383 5.64 23.72 4.84
CA LYS A 383 4.70 24.63 4.16
C LYS A 383 4.37 24.18 2.72
N CYS A 384 5.30 23.48 2.07
CA CYS A 384 5.14 22.97 0.70
C CYS A 384 4.06 21.89 0.59
N CYS A 385 4.09 20.86 1.45
CA CYS A 385 3.16 19.73 1.38
C CYS A 385 2.01 19.83 2.40
N GLY A 386 2.09 20.74 3.37
CA GLY A 386 1.09 20.90 4.44
C GLY A 386 1.29 19.97 5.64
N ALA A 387 2.46 19.34 5.78
CA ALA A 387 2.79 18.51 6.94
C ALA A 387 2.82 19.34 8.22
N VAL A 388 2.22 18.83 9.30
CA VAL A 388 2.14 19.50 10.61
C VAL A 388 2.52 18.53 11.72
N ASP A 389 3.32 19.01 12.67
CA ASP A 389 3.75 18.31 13.88
C ASP A 389 4.34 16.90 13.62
N ILE A 390 5.05 16.73 12.50
CA ILE A 390 5.66 15.46 12.10
C ILE A 390 6.98 15.23 12.82
N VAL A 391 7.22 14.01 13.27
CA VAL A 391 8.47 13.65 13.95
C VAL A 391 9.68 13.77 13.01
N HIS A 392 10.69 14.52 13.45
CA HIS A 392 12.00 14.58 12.81
C HIS A 392 12.73 13.24 13.03
N PRO A 393 13.12 12.49 11.97
CA PRO A 393 13.86 11.25 12.13
C PRO A 393 15.18 11.45 12.84
N ASN A 394 15.55 10.49 13.69
CA ASN A 394 16.83 10.47 14.38
C ASN A 394 17.08 11.81 15.08
N SER A 395 16.12 12.23 15.90
CA SER A 395 16.18 13.46 16.72
C SER A 395 16.13 13.19 18.22
N GLY A 396 16.16 11.92 18.62
CA GLY A 396 16.03 11.52 20.00
C GLY A 396 17.32 11.72 20.79
N PHE A 397 17.21 12.41 21.92
CA PHE A 397 18.31 12.64 22.84
C PHE A 397 17.89 12.43 24.30
N LYS A 398 18.85 12.00 25.12
CA LYS A 398 18.80 12.16 26.58
C LYS A 398 19.69 13.32 27.00
N ARG A 399 19.12 14.27 27.73
CA ARG A 399 19.85 15.30 28.49
C ARG A 399 20.01 14.79 29.91
N ILE A 400 21.24 14.78 30.43
CA ILE A 400 21.58 14.18 31.73
C ILE A 400 22.39 15.20 32.52
N HIS A 401 21.88 15.62 33.69
CA HIS A 401 22.68 16.31 34.70
C HIS A 401 23.06 15.31 35.78
N GLU A 402 24.32 15.31 36.20
CA GLU A 402 24.87 14.40 37.20
C GLU A 402 25.60 15.21 38.27
N VAL A 403 25.33 14.90 39.54
CA VAL A 403 26.04 15.44 40.71
C VAL A 403 26.74 14.29 41.42
N PHE A 404 28.03 14.43 41.69
CA PHE A 404 28.88 13.35 42.21
C PHE A 404 30.01 13.90 43.08
N ASN A 405 30.56 13.07 43.96
CA ASN A 405 31.68 13.41 44.84
C ASN A 405 32.97 12.83 44.27
N THR A 406 33.99 13.68 44.06
CA THR A 406 35.36 13.24 43.69
C THR A 406 36.34 13.22 44.87
N GLY A 407 35.90 13.70 46.04
CA GLY A 407 36.68 13.71 47.28
C GLY A 407 36.44 12.46 48.12
N THR A 408 36.85 12.52 49.39
CA THR A 408 36.57 11.45 50.37
C THR A 408 35.22 11.69 51.06
N VAL A 409 34.81 10.76 51.93
CA VAL A 409 33.64 10.95 52.81
C VAL A 409 33.89 12.08 53.82
N SER A 410 35.12 12.20 54.32
CA SER A 410 35.52 13.22 55.31
C SER A 410 35.86 14.58 54.70
N ILE A 411 36.24 14.62 53.42
CA ILE A 411 36.57 15.82 52.66
C ILE A 411 35.89 15.70 51.28
N PRO A 412 34.57 15.90 51.21
CA PRO A 412 33.85 15.79 49.95
C PRO A 412 34.22 16.93 49.00
N GLN A 413 34.27 16.62 47.71
CA GLN A 413 34.44 17.56 46.61
C GLN A 413 33.32 17.31 45.62
N TRP A 414 32.23 18.06 45.79
CA TRP A 414 31.04 17.92 44.94
C TRP A 414 31.28 18.56 43.58
N LYS A 415 30.93 17.82 42.53
CA LYS A 415 31.00 18.28 41.14
C LYS A 415 29.69 18.02 40.42
N HIS A 416 29.49 18.76 39.35
CA HIS A 416 28.38 18.62 38.41
C HIS A 416 28.91 18.46 36.99
N ARG A 417 28.26 17.62 36.19
CA ARG A 417 28.45 17.60 34.73
C ARG A 417 27.11 17.44 34.02
N THR A 418 27.10 17.87 32.76
CA THR A 418 25.95 17.74 31.86
C THR A 418 26.33 16.94 30.64
N ARG A 419 25.48 16.01 30.22
CA ARG A 419 25.67 15.20 29.02
C ARG A 419 24.45 15.31 28.11
N LYS A 420 24.66 15.32 26.80
CA LYS A 420 23.61 15.11 25.80
C LYS A 420 24.05 13.97 24.90
N ILE A 421 23.27 12.89 24.91
CA ILE A 421 23.58 11.66 24.18
C ILE A 421 22.42 11.28 23.27
N GLY A 422 22.74 10.75 22.10
CA GLY A 422 21.75 10.13 21.21
C GLY A 422 21.02 8.98 21.89
N ALA A 423 19.70 9.00 21.86
CA ALA A 423 18.86 7.93 22.41
C ALA A 423 17.52 7.85 21.66
N ALA A 424 17.03 6.64 21.35
CA ALA A 424 15.65 6.51 20.90
C ALA A 424 14.71 6.90 22.06
N VAL A 425 13.71 7.75 21.78
CA VAL A 425 12.80 8.28 22.80
C VAL A 425 11.36 8.28 22.30
N THR A 426 10.43 8.36 23.26
CA THR A 426 9.01 8.56 23.01
C THR A 426 8.50 9.68 23.92
N ILE A 427 7.83 10.68 23.36
CA ILE A 427 7.27 11.82 24.09
C ILE A 427 5.89 12.15 23.51
N GLY A 428 4.83 12.09 24.33
CA GLY A 428 3.48 12.46 23.89
C GLY A 428 2.92 11.69 22.69
N GLY A 429 3.41 10.47 22.44
CA GLY A 429 3.07 9.66 21.26
C GLY A 429 3.99 9.84 20.05
N PHE A 430 4.86 10.87 20.05
CA PHE A 430 5.93 11.01 19.06
C PHE A 430 7.07 10.03 19.37
N ILE A 431 7.50 9.25 18.37
CA ILE A 431 8.54 8.22 18.49
C ILE A 431 9.65 8.51 17.48
N THR A 432 10.90 8.59 17.92
CA THR A 432 12.06 8.81 17.04
C THR A 432 13.25 7.94 17.42
N GLY A 433 14.11 7.65 16.43
CA GLY A 433 15.42 7.04 16.65
C GLY A 433 16.39 8.02 17.33
N ALA A 434 17.53 7.49 17.78
CA ALA A 434 18.60 8.30 18.35
C ALA A 434 19.13 9.33 17.32
N GLY A 435 19.24 10.59 17.72
CA GLY A 435 20.07 11.56 17.02
C GLY A 435 21.55 11.35 17.30
N ASN A 436 22.41 12.07 16.59
CA ASN A 436 23.86 11.97 16.78
C ASN A 436 24.36 13.02 17.79
N ALA A 437 24.49 12.61 19.05
CA ALA A 437 25.15 13.40 20.08
C ALA A 437 25.96 12.50 21.02
N ASN A 438 27.14 12.98 21.41
CA ASN A 438 27.92 12.45 22.53
C ASN A 438 28.65 13.60 23.23
N VAL A 439 27.86 14.57 23.67
CA VAL A 439 28.34 15.79 24.32
C VAL A 439 28.44 15.57 25.82
N THR A 440 29.54 16.01 26.43
CA THR A 440 29.74 16.04 27.88
C THR A 440 30.46 17.33 28.25
N SER A 441 29.93 18.08 29.22
CA SER A 441 30.60 19.24 29.81
C SER A 441 31.85 18.82 30.59
N GLN A 442 32.71 19.79 30.87
CA GLN A 442 33.68 19.68 31.96
C GLN A 442 32.99 19.39 33.30
N ASP A 443 33.75 18.80 34.21
CA ASP A 443 33.34 18.59 35.59
C ASP A 443 33.41 19.94 36.34
N HIS A 444 32.26 20.56 36.59
CA HIS A 444 32.16 21.84 37.27
C HIS A 444 32.16 21.68 38.79
N SER A 445 33.06 22.36 39.50
CA SER A 445 33.05 22.40 40.97
C SER A 445 31.77 23.04 41.50
N LEU A 446 31.15 22.37 42.46
CA LEU A 446 30.12 22.93 43.34
C LEU A 446 30.81 23.53 44.59
N PRO A 447 30.21 24.56 45.21
CA PRO A 447 30.77 25.19 46.42
C PRO A 447 30.70 24.28 47.65
#